data_AF-A0A1I6FVV9-F1
#
_entry.id   AF-A0A1I6FVV9-F1
#
_cell.length_a   1.000
_cell.length_b   1.000
_cell.length_c   1.000
_cell.angle_alpha   90.00
_cell.angle_beta   90.00
_cell.angle_gamma   90.00
#
_symmetry.space_group_name_H-M   'P 1'
#
loop_
_entity.id
_entity.type
_entity.pdbx_description
1 polymer ?
#
loop_
_entity_poly.entity_id
_entity_poly.type
_entity_poly.pdbx_seq_one_letter_code
_entity_poly.pdbx_strand_id
1 'polypeptide(L)'
;MSNDNTDPNAGKRLITDGGHDPVDAIAGFIRENVDPGDWCIYTAKRIAKGTELSGAEAGYWCSRIVGSDPRFDPIDLDPDLVLERYTNNSCTVRWRVRHLRTARLVADGGVRWGDLTEFQQRLLLETIAFERVEDEPPIGLELKEILSAFYEQEVNHGRLYPNLDTLVEKGLMEKRQVDRRSNHYVPTSSGRDLVRRTMKDAVSRVLGGEVSGLAATDGGRDE
;
A
#
# COMPACT_ATOMS: atom_id res chain seq x y z
N MET A 1 35.36 -14.41 -31.33
CA MET A 1 34.16 -15.25 -31.50
C MET A 1 33.06 -14.58 -30.70
N SER A 2 32.22 -13.80 -31.38
CA SER A 2 31.14 -13.04 -30.75
C SER A 2 30.01 -14.00 -30.41
N ASN A 3 29.68 -14.14 -29.12
CA ASN A 3 28.42 -14.76 -28.73
C ASN A 3 27.32 -13.74 -29.00
N ASP A 4 26.60 -13.97 -30.09
CA ASP A 4 25.35 -13.32 -30.42
C ASP A 4 24.32 -13.73 -29.36
N ASN A 5 24.11 -12.86 -28.38
CA ASN A 5 23.07 -12.99 -27.37
C ASN A 5 21.75 -12.57 -28.02
N THR A 6 21.22 -13.43 -28.89
CA THR A 6 19.91 -13.23 -29.51
C THR A 6 18.85 -13.44 -28.43
N ASP A 7 18.33 -12.33 -27.89
CA ASP A 7 17.21 -12.31 -26.96
C ASP A 7 16.04 -13.13 -27.57
N PRO A 8 15.63 -14.25 -26.93
CA PRO A 8 14.55 -15.12 -27.43
C PRO A 8 13.18 -14.43 -27.47
N ASN A 9 13.06 -13.22 -26.90
CA ASN A 9 11.86 -12.40 -26.89
C ASN A 9 11.89 -11.20 -27.84
N ALA A 10 12.99 -10.96 -28.56
CA ALA A 10 13.24 -9.74 -29.34
C ALA A 10 12.20 -9.42 -30.44
N GLY A 11 11.31 -10.36 -30.79
CA GLY A 11 10.37 -10.21 -31.91
C GLY A 11 8.88 -10.11 -31.58
N LYS A 12 8.43 -10.20 -30.32
CA LYS A 12 6.98 -10.40 -30.04
C LYS A 12 6.41 -9.76 -28.78
N ARG A 13 6.86 -8.56 -28.36
CA ARG A 13 5.93 -7.61 -27.74
C ARG A 13 5.02 -7.07 -28.85
N LEU A 14 4.11 -7.92 -29.33
CA LEU A 14 3.12 -7.52 -30.33
C LEU A 14 2.18 -6.55 -29.62
N ILE A 15 2.38 -5.26 -29.89
CA ILE A 15 1.34 -4.25 -29.69
C ILE A 15 0.13 -4.78 -30.45
N THR A 16 -0.98 -5.02 -29.74
CA THR A 16 -2.21 -5.46 -30.40
C THR A 16 -2.68 -4.37 -31.35
N ASP A 17 -3.59 -4.70 -32.26
CA ASP A 17 -4.14 -3.73 -33.23
C ASP A 17 -4.78 -2.47 -32.56
N GLY A 18 -4.98 -2.49 -31.23
CA GLY A 18 -5.45 -1.37 -30.39
C GLY A 18 -4.38 -0.53 -29.68
N GLY A 19 -3.07 -0.80 -29.86
CA GLY A 19 -2.01 0.08 -29.35
C GLY A 19 -1.57 -0.14 -27.89
N HIS A 20 -2.17 -1.08 -27.15
CA HIS A 20 -1.84 -1.36 -25.75
C HIS A 20 -1.07 -2.68 -25.59
N ASP A 21 -0.11 -2.73 -24.66
CA ASP A 21 0.64 -3.95 -24.32
C ASP A 21 -0.33 -4.97 -23.69
N PRO A 22 -0.44 -6.21 -24.22
CA PRO A 22 -1.26 -7.27 -23.64
C PRO A 22 -0.97 -7.58 -22.17
N VAL A 23 0.28 -7.42 -21.73
CA VAL A 23 0.67 -7.65 -20.34
C VAL A 23 0.10 -6.55 -19.44
N ASP A 24 0.18 -5.29 -19.89
CA ASP A 24 -0.40 -4.14 -19.19
C ASP A 24 -1.93 -4.23 -19.12
N ALA A 25 -2.58 -4.69 -20.20
CA ALA A 25 -4.02 -4.92 -20.23
C ALA A 25 -4.45 -5.97 -19.19
N ILE A 26 -3.69 -7.08 -19.06
CA ILE A 26 -3.94 -8.10 -18.05
C ILE A 26 -3.66 -7.55 -16.64
N ALA A 27 -2.58 -6.77 -16.46
CA ALA A 27 -2.26 -6.15 -15.17
C ALA A 27 -3.34 -5.16 -14.72
N GLY A 28 -3.81 -4.30 -15.62
CA GLY A 28 -4.92 -3.37 -15.37
C GLY A 28 -6.20 -4.10 -14.97
N PHE A 29 -6.57 -5.14 -15.73
CA PHE A 29 -7.72 -5.98 -15.39
C PHE A 29 -7.64 -6.57 -13.97
N ILE A 30 -6.47 -7.07 -13.56
CA ILE A 30 -6.29 -7.63 -12.21
C ILE A 30 -6.46 -6.53 -11.16
N ARG A 31 -5.85 -5.36 -11.33
CA ARG A 31 -5.95 -4.24 -10.37
C ARG A 31 -7.37 -3.71 -10.22
N GLU A 32 -8.15 -3.70 -11.29
CA GLU A 32 -9.54 -3.25 -11.27
C GLU A 32 -10.49 -4.27 -10.61
N ASN A 33 -10.16 -5.56 -10.64
CA ASN A 33 -11.08 -6.63 -10.26
C ASN A 33 -10.65 -7.43 -9.02
N VAL A 34 -9.45 -7.19 -8.49
CA VAL A 34 -8.90 -7.88 -7.31
C VAL A 34 -8.32 -6.84 -6.37
N ASP A 35 -8.88 -6.72 -5.17
CA ASP A 35 -8.38 -5.80 -4.16
C ASP A 35 -6.97 -6.16 -3.68
N PRO A 36 -6.13 -5.17 -3.30
CA PRO A 36 -4.79 -5.44 -2.77
C PRO A 36 -4.82 -6.35 -1.53
N GLY A 37 -4.18 -7.51 -1.65
CA GLY A 37 -4.11 -8.54 -0.61
C GLY A 37 -5.09 -9.69 -0.80
N ASP A 38 -5.96 -9.62 -1.81
CA ASP A 38 -6.91 -10.66 -2.17
C ASP A 38 -6.49 -11.44 -3.41
N TRP A 39 -7.27 -12.49 -3.71
CA TRP A 39 -7.04 -13.37 -4.84
C TRP A 39 -8.36 -13.81 -5.46
N CYS A 40 -8.31 -14.11 -6.76
CA CYS A 40 -9.46 -14.58 -7.54
C CYS A 40 -9.04 -15.67 -8.53
N ILE A 41 -10.01 -16.40 -9.07
CA ILE A 41 -9.78 -17.36 -10.15
C ILE A 41 -10.55 -16.91 -11.39
N TYR A 42 -9.85 -16.72 -12.51
CA TYR A 42 -10.44 -16.32 -13.77
C TYR A 42 -10.19 -17.33 -14.89
N THR A 43 -11.11 -17.37 -15.85
CA THR A 43 -10.88 -18.04 -17.14
C THR A 43 -10.31 -17.03 -18.13
N ALA A 44 -9.60 -17.50 -19.17
CA ALA A 44 -9.10 -16.62 -20.24
C ALA A 44 -10.24 -15.80 -20.89
N LYS A 45 -11.43 -16.39 -21.03
CA LYS A 45 -12.63 -15.70 -21.54
C LYS A 45 -13.09 -14.55 -20.63
N ARG A 46 -12.95 -14.67 -19.31
CA ARG A 46 -13.34 -13.62 -18.36
C ARG A 46 -12.36 -12.45 -18.40
N ILE A 47 -11.06 -12.74 -18.51
CA ILE A 47 -9.98 -11.74 -18.67
C ILE A 47 -10.18 -11.00 -20.01
N ALA A 48 -10.41 -11.73 -21.09
CA ALA A 48 -10.73 -11.17 -22.41
C ALA A 48 -11.97 -10.25 -22.42
N LYS A 49 -12.98 -10.51 -21.58
CA LYS A 49 -14.17 -9.63 -21.49
C LYS A 49 -13.86 -8.31 -20.78
N GLY A 50 -12.88 -8.29 -19.90
CA GLY A 50 -12.44 -7.09 -19.18
C GLY A 50 -11.18 -6.44 -19.76
N THR A 51 -10.76 -6.87 -20.95
CA THR A 51 -9.62 -6.34 -21.68
C THR A 51 -10.00 -6.21 -23.16
N GLU A 52 -9.15 -5.62 -23.99
CA GLU A 52 -9.34 -5.60 -25.45
C GLU A 52 -8.79 -6.86 -26.14
N LEU A 53 -8.40 -7.88 -25.37
CA LEU A 53 -7.81 -9.12 -25.88
C LEU A 53 -8.89 -10.12 -26.28
N SER A 54 -8.63 -10.91 -27.34
CA SER A 54 -9.42 -12.12 -27.58
C SER A 54 -9.16 -13.18 -26.50
N GLY A 55 -10.07 -14.14 -26.36
CA GLY A 55 -9.90 -15.26 -25.42
C GLY A 55 -8.65 -16.11 -25.68
N ALA A 56 -8.22 -16.21 -26.94
CA ALA A 56 -7.00 -16.93 -27.32
C ALA A 56 -5.75 -16.13 -26.93
N GLU A 57 -5.74 -14.82 -27.16
CA GLU A 57 -4.65 -13.93 -26.76
C GLU A 57 -4.50 -13.86 -25.25
N ALA A 58 -5.59 -13.68 -24.51
CA ALA A 58 -5.56 -13.67 -23.05
C ALA A 58 -4.98 -14.97 -22.48
N GLY A 59 -5.36 -16.13 -23.04
CA GLY A 59 -4.82 -17.42 -22.64
C GLY A 59 -3.33 -17.59 -22.98
N TYR A 60 -2.92 -17.17 -24.18
CA TYR A 60 -1.54 -17.18 -24.62
C TYR A 60 -0.65 -16.32 -23.71
N TRP A 61 -1.06 -15.08 -23.44
CA TRP A 61 -0.30 -14.16 -22.60
C TRP A 61 -0.23 -14.61 -21.14
N CYS A 62 -1.33 -15.13 -20.57
CA CYS A 62 -1.27 -15.76 -19.25
C CYS A 62 -0.28 -16.93 -19.20
N SER A 63 -0.20 -17.75 -20.25
CA SER A 63 0.77 -18.84 -20.34
C SER A 63 2.22 -18.37 -20.42
N ARG A 64 2.46 -17.25 -21.13
CA ARG A 64 3.77 -16.61 -21.23
C ARG A 64 4.20 -16.00 -19.90
N ILE A 65 3.27 -15.36 -19.19
CA ILE A 65 3.53 -14.79 -17.86
C ILE A 65 3.89 -15.89 -16.85
N VAL A 66 3.13 -16.99 -16.83
CA VAL A 66 3.38 -18.11 -15.91
C VAL A 66 4.63 -18.91 -16.29
N GLY A 67 5.18 -18.72 -17.49
CA GLY A 67 6.31 -19.53 -17.97
C GLY A 67 5.93 -20.99 -18.22
N SER A 68 4.68 -21.27 -18.61
CA SER A 68 4.21 -22.65 -18.81
C SER A 68 4.75 -23.32 -20.07
N ASP A 69 5.33 -22.56 -21.00
CA ASP A 69 5.92 -23.07 -22.24
C ASP A 69 7.45 -23.02 -22.14
N PRO A 70 8.16 -24.17 -22.09
CA PRO A 70 9.62 -24.20 -21.91
C PRO A 70 10.40 -23.64 -23.11
N ARG A 71 9.74 -23.30 -24.21
CA ARG A 71 10.36 -22.70 -25.40
C ARG A 71 10.58 -21.20 -25.26
N PHE A 72 10.01 -20.56 -24.25
CA PHE A 72 10.06 -19.12 -24.06
C PHE A 72 10.39 -18.78 -22.63
N ASP A 73 11.14 -17.70 -22.44
CA ASP A 73 11.34 -17.15 -21.10
C ASP A 73 10.01 -16.58 -20.57
N PRO A 74 9.73 -16.78 -19.27
CA PRO A 74 8.58 -16.17 -18.61
C PRO A 74 8.62 -14.65 -18.76
N ILE A 75 7.45 -14.04 -18.91
CA ILE A 75 7.32 -12.59 -18.91
C ILE A 75 6.87 -12.17 -17.52
N ASP A 76 7.65 -11.31 -16.87
CA ASP A 76 7.29 -10.79 -15.56
C ASP A 76 6.05 -9.88 -15.66
N LEU A 77 5.09 -10.10 -14.77
CA LEU A 77 4.07 -9.12 -14.44
C LEU A 77 4.65 -8.07 -13.49
N ASP A 78 3.91 -6.99 -13.30
CA ASP A 78 4.23 -6.03 -12.24
C ASP A 78 4.40 -6.75 -10.88
N PRO A 79 5.36 -6.31 -10.04
CA PRO A 79 5.79 -7.06 -8.85
C PRO A 79 4.71 -7.17 -7.75
N ASP A 80 3.64 -6.39 -7.87
CA ASP A 80 2.45 -6.46 -7.03
C ASP A 80 1.43 -7.51 -7.49
N LEU A 81 1.62 -8.13 -8.64
CA LEU A 81 0.69 -9.09 -9.22
C LEU A 81 1.33 -10.46 -9.36
N VAL A 82 0.59 -11.50 -8.97
CA VAL A 82 0.99 -12.89 -9.17
C VAL A 82 -0.07 -13.61 -9.96
N LEU A 83 0.35 -14.26 -11.03
CA LEU A 83 -0.48 -15.11 -11.87
C LEU A 83 0.03 -16.55 -11.78
N GLU A 84 -0.87 -17.50 -11.56
CA GLU A 84 -0.54 -18.92 -11.48
C GLU A 84 -1.60 -19.74 -12.23
N ARG A 85 -1.17 -20.86 -12.83
CA ARG A 85 -2.11 -21.80 -13.43
C ARG A 85 -2.87 -22.54 -12.32
N TYR A 86 -4.21 -22.47 -12.37
CA TYR A 86 -5.09 -23.15 -11.43
C TYR A 86 -5.73 -24.38 -12.07
N THR A 87 -5.37 -25.56 -11.57
CA THR A 87 -5.93 -26.84 -12.02
C THR A 87 -6.92 -27.38 -10.99
N ASN A 88 -8.13 -27.68 -11.45
CA ASN A 88 -9.11 -28.55 -10.81
C ASN A 88 -9.21 -29.81 -11.70
N ASN A 89 -9.82 -30.91 -11.26
CA ASN A 89 -10.27 -32.08 -12.07
C ASN A 89 -11.16 -31.74 -13.31
N SER A 90 -11.21 -30.47 -13.74
CA SER A 90 -11.92 -29.96 -14.90
C SER A 90 -10.92 -29.60 -16.02
N CYS A 91 -11.25 -29.92 -17.27
CA CYS A 91 -10.43 -29.68 -18.46
C CYS A 91 -10.26 -28.19 -18.82
N THR A 92 -10.94 -27.28 -18.13
CA THR A 92 -10.88 -25.83 -18.40
C THR A 92 -9.70 -25.21 -17.66
N VAL A 93 -8.75 -24.65 -18.42
CA VAL A 93 -7.65 -23.87 -17.88
C VAL A 93 -8.20 -22.65 -17.15
N ARG A 94 -7.80 -22.49 -15.89
CA ARG A 94 -8.10 -21.34 -15.06
C ARG A 94 -6.82 -20.74 -14.53
N TRP A 95 -6.89 -19.48 -14.18
CA TRP A 95 -5.77 -18.70 -13.71
C TRP A 95 -6.12 -18.17 -12.33
N ARG A 96 -5.30 -18.51 -11.34
CA ARG A 96 -5.35 -17.87 -10.04
C ARG A 96 -4.56 -16.58 -10.16
N VAL A 97 -5.23 -15.47 -9.94
CA VAL A 97 -4.62 -14.14 -9.86
C VAL A 97 -4.58 -13.73 -8.40
N ARG A 98 -3.48 -13.11 -8.00
CA ARG A 98 -3.34 -12.48 -6.70
C ARG A 98 -2.88 -11.06 -6.93
N HIS A 99 -3.60 -10.11 -6.36
CA HIS A 99 -3.07 -8.78 -6.18
C HIS A 99 -2.37 -8.83 -4.84
N LEU A 100 -1.05 -9.00 -4.86
CA LEU A 100 -0.29 -8.89 -3.64
C LEU A 100 -0.56 -7.50 -3.08
N ARG A 101 -0.73 -7.40 -1.76
CA ARG A 101 -0.42 -6.13 -1.14
C ARG A 101 1.02 -5.87 -1.52
N THR A 102 1.25 -4.91 -2.41
CA THR A 102 2.55 -4.27 -2.49
C THR A 102 2.75 -3.73 -1.09
N ALA A 103 3.50 -4.47 -0.27
CA ALA A 103 4.45 -3.83 0.60
C ALA A 103 5.31 -3.03 -0.36
N ARG A 104 4.85 -1.82 -0.69
CA ARG A 104 5.58 -0.86 -1.49
C ARG A 104 6.99 -0.95 -0.96
N LEU A 105 7.93 -1.37 -1.81
CA LEU A 105 9.34 -1.14 -1.56
C LEU A 105 9.45 0.38 -1.44
N VAL A 106 9.38 0.88 -0.20
CA VAL A 106 9.82 2.22 0.15
C VAL A 106 11.33 2.07 0.09
N ALA A 107 11.90 2.57 -1.00
CA ALA A 107 13.27 2.32 -1.40
C ALA A 107 14.26 3.08 -0.50
N ASP A 108 14.31 2.80 0.81
CA ASP A 108 15.29 3.32 1.78
C ASP A 108 14.95 3.06 3.28
N GLY A 109 13.68 2.93 3.71
CA GLY A 109 13.40 2.72 5.15
C GLY A 109 12.05 3.21 5.69
N GLY A 110 10.94 3.02 4.99
CA GLY A 110 9.63 3.46 5.47
C GLY A 110 9.16 2.73 6.74
N VAL A 111 8.75 3.48 7.76
CA VAL A 111 8.24 2.96 9.05
C VAL A 111 6.85 2.34 8.86
N ARG A 112 6.64 1.09 9.32
CA ARG A 112 5.34 0.44 9.40
C ARG A 112 4.70 0.69 10.76
N TRP A 113 3.37 0.59 10.82
CA TRP A 113 2.63 0.74 12.08
C TRP A 113 3.08 -0.28 13.14
N GLY A 114 3.30 -1.53 12.72
CA GLY A 114 3.80 -2.59 13.60
C GLY A 114 5.25 -2.42 14.07
N ASP A 115 6.02 -1.50 13.47
CA ASP A 115 7.39 -1.20 13.91
C ASP A 115 7.41 -0.20 15.08
N LEU A 116 6.26 0.42 15.37
CA LEU A 116 6.07 1.33 16.49
C LEU A 116 5.56 0.56 17.70
N THR A 117 6.07 0.91 18.89
CA THR A 117 5.51 0.39 20.14
C THR A 117 4.09 0.94 20.35
N GLU A 118 3.28 0.28 21.17
CA GLU A 118 1.93 0.76 21.51
C GLU A 118 1.97 2.20 22.05
N PHE A 119 2.98 2.52 22.86
CA PHE A 119 3.16 3.86 23.40
C PHE A 119 3.47 4.90 22.30
N GLN A 120 4.31 4.56 21.32
CA GLN A 120 4.62 5.42 20.17
C GLN A 120 3.40 5.60 19.26
N GLN A 121 2.66 4.52 19.02
CA GLN A 121 1.40 4.55 18.28
C GLN A 121 0.42 5.50 18.95
N ARG A 122 0.21 5.35 20.26
CA ARG A 122 -0.71 6.20 21.02
C ARG A 122 -0.27 7.65 21.00
N LEU A 123 1.00 7.91 21.25
CA LEU A 123 1.58 9.25 21.22
C LEU A 123 1.38 9.94 19.86
N LEU A 124 1.59 9.22 18.75
CA LEU A 124 1.33 9.74 17.40
C LEU A 124 -0.16 10.06 17.18
N LEU A 125 -1.05 9.18 17.64
CA LEU A 125 -2.50 9.40 17.54
C LEU A 125 -2.95 10.62 18.34
N GLU A 126 -2.49 10.76 19.58
CA GLU A 126 -2.85 11.90 20.43
C GLU A 126 -2.34 13.21 19.86
N THR A 127 -1.12 13.23 19.33
CA THR A 127 -0.57 14.44 18.72
C THR A 127 -1.40 14.87 17.50
N ILE A 128 -1.82 13.92 16.65
CA ILE A 128 -2.69 14.20 15.50
C ILE A 128 -4.10 14.62 15.93
N ALA A 129 -4.63 14.02 17.00
CA ALA A 129 -5.94 14.40 17.54
C ALA A 129 -5.92 15.81 18.13
N PHE A 130 -4.84 16.18 18.82
CA PHE A 130 -4.64 17.51 19.40
C PHE A 130 -4.70 18.61 18.34
N GLU A 131 -4.02 18.45 17.19
CA GLU A 131 -4.04 19.40 16.06
C GLU A 131 -5.45 19.65 15.48
N ARG A 132 -6.45 18.81 15.82
CA ARG A 132 -7.85 19.02 15.37
C ARG A 132 -8.68 19.83 16.34
N VAL A 133 -8.24 19.95 17.58
CA VAL A 133 -8.98 20.61 18.66
C VAL A 133 -8.35 21.96 18.98
N GLU A 134 -7.02 22.04 18.93
CA GLU A 134 -6.24 23.23 19.27
C GLU A 134 -5.58 23.84 18.02
N ASP A 135 -5.44 25.16 18.00
CA ASP A 135 -4.82 25.90 16.89
C ASP A 135 -3.29 25.76 16.87
N GLU A 136 -2.67 25.49 18.02
CA GLU A 136 -1.24 25.30 18.18
C GLU A 136 -0.89 23.82 18.44
N PRO A 137 0.25 23.31 17.93
CA PRO A 137 0.66 21.94 18.20
C PRO A 137 1.02 21.73 19.67
N PRO A 138 0.92 20.51 20.20
CA PRO A 138 1.14 20.29 21.62
C PRO A 138 2.62 20.39 21.98
N ILE A 139 2.90 20.91 23.19
CA ILE A 139 4.18 20.74 23.86
C ILE A 139 4.23 19.39 24.59
N GLY A 140 5.44 18.94 24.92
CA GLY A 140 5.64 17.66 25.61
C GLY A 140 4.90 17.55 26.95
N LEU A 141 4.60 18.67 27.62
CA LEU A 141 3.84 18.64 28.87
C LEU A 141 2.36 18.26 28.63
N GLU A 142 1.72 18.80 27.60
CA GLU A 142 0.32 18.51 27.27
C GLU A 142 0.17 17.04 26.85
N LEU A 143 1.11 16.53 26.04
CA LEU A 143 1.15 15.12 25.68
C LEU A 143 1.36 14.22 26.90
N LYS A 144 2.15 14.66 27.90
CA LYS A 144 2.29 13.93 29.17
C LYS A 144 0.95 13.83 29.88
N GLU A 145 0.21 14.93 29.99
CA GLU A 145 -1.08 14.99 30.69
C GLU A 145 -2.14 14.12 29.99
N ILE A 146 -2.27 14.26 28.67
CA ILE A 146 -3.19 13.46 27.84
C ILE A 146 -2.91 11.98 27.99
N LEU A 147 -1.65 11.56 27.86
CA LEU A 147 -1.29 10.14 27.98
C LEU A 147 -1.41 9.63 29.42
N SER A 148 -1.15 10.47 30.43
CA SER A 148 -1.33 10.04 31.82
C SER A 148 -2.80 9.81 32.16
N ALA A 149 -3.69 10.67 31.64
CA ALA A 149 -5.12 10.47 31.72
C ALA A 149 -5.56 9.20 30.97
N PHE A 150 -5.05 8.98 29.75
CA PHE A 150 -5.41 7.80 28.96
C PHE A 150 -4.98 6.48 29.61
N TYR A 151 -3.78 6.42 30.18
CA TYR A 151 -3.27 5.22 30.83
C TYR A 151 -3.65 5.09 32.32
N GLU A 152 -4.45 6.04 32.84
CA GLU A 152 -4.84 6.16 34.25
C GLU A 152 -3.65 6.07 35.23
N GLN A 153 -2.48 6.53 34.77
CA GLN A 153 -1.22 6.43 35.51
C GLN A 153 -0.27 7.55 35.06
N GLU A 154 0.60 8.01 35.96
CA GLU A 154 1.57 9.04 35.58
C GLU A 154 2.56 8.52 34.53
N VAL A 155 2.62 9.20 33.38
CA VAL A 155 3.62 8.94 32.35
C VAL A 155 4.92 9.67 32.69
N ASN A 156 5.93 8.91 33.07
CA ASN A 156 7.24 9.46 33.44
C ASN A 156 7.96 10.11 32.24
N HIS A 157 8.75 11.15 32.51
CA HIS A 157 9.54 11.88 31.51
C HIS A 157 10.48 10.95 30.71
N GLY A 158 11.14 10.02 31.41
CA GLY A 158 12.02 9.02 30.80
C GLY A 158 11.32 8.00 29.90
N ARG A 159 9.98 7.95 29.91
CA ARG A 159 9.19 7.20 28.93
C ARG A 159 8.72 8.09 27.80
N LEU A 160 8.29 9.32 28.09
CA LEU A 160 7.72 10.20 27.07
C LEU A 160 8.76 10.66 26.03
N TYR A 161 9.83 11.30 26.49
CA TYR A 161 10.77 12.00 25.59
C TYR A 161 11.57 11.06 24.69
N PRO A 162 12.09 9.90 25.16
CA PRO A 162 12.74 8.96 24.26
C PRO A 162 11.82 8.46 23.13
N ASN A 163 10.51 8.34 23.40
CA ASN A 163 9.55 7.94 22.38
C ASN A 163 9.22 9.09 21.42
N LEU A 164 9.16 10.34 21.89
CA LEU A 164 9.07 11.53 21.02
C LEU A 164 10.29 11.63 20.10
N ASP A 165 11.49 11.51 20.65
CA ASP A 165 12.73 11.57 19.88
C ASP A 165 12.78 10.44 18.84
N THR A 166 12.38 9.23 19.21
CA THR A 166 12.27 8.11 18.26
C THR A 166 11.31 8.40 17.10
N LEU A 167 10.16 9.04 17.37
CA LEU A 167 9.20 9.40 16.32
C LEU A 167 9.72 10.51 15.41
N VAL A 168 10.53 11.43 15.95
CA VAL A 168 11.22 12.46 15.18
C VAL A 168 12.31 11.85 14.30
N GLU A 169 13.15 10.96 14.84
CA GLU A 169 14.18 10.23 14.10
C GLU A 169 13.60 9.39 12.96
N LYS A 170 12.40 8.82 13.18
CA LYS A 170 11.64 8.07 12.18
C LYS A 170 10.93 8.95 11.14
N GLY A 171 11.04 10.28 11.25
CA GLY A 171 10.40 11.24 10.33
C GLY A 171 8.87 11.27 10.43
N LEU A 172 8.28 10.75 11.50
CA LEU A 172 6.82 10.76 11.73
C LEU A 172 6.37 12.00 12.49
N MET A 173 7.30 12.66 13.18
CA MET A 173 7.11 13.93 13.85
C MET A 173 8.27 14.89 13.55
N GLU A 174 7.99 16.17 13.70
CA GLU A 174 8.96 17.25 13.72
C GLU A 174 8.91 17.94 15.07
N LYS A 175 10.09 18.36 15.54
CA LYS A 175 10.26 19.13 16.76
C LYS A 175 10.48 20.58 16.39
N ARG A 176 9.60 21.48 16.84
CA ARG A 176 9.78 22.93 16.68
C ARG A 176 10.04 23.58 18.04
N GLN A 177 11.10 24.38 18.11
CA GLN A 177 11.46 25.04 19.36
C GLN A 177 10.47 26.17 19.68
N VAL A 178 9.93 26.17 20.90
CA VAL A 178 9.06 27.25 21.41
C VAL A 178 9.87 28.23 22.23
N ASP A 179 10.59 27.70 23.22
CA ASP A 179 11.48 28.46 24.08
C ASP A 179 12.73 27.62 24.45
N ARG A 180 13.47 28.02 25.48
CA ARG A 180 14.67 27.30 25.92
C ARG A 180 14.38 25.93 26.56
N ARG A 181 13.15 25.65 26.97
CA ARG A 181 12.74 24.47 27.76
C ARG A 181 11.62 23.63 27.13
N SER A 182 10.88 24.19 26.18
CA SER A 182 9.69 23.59 25.57
C SER A 182 9.82 23.50 24.06
N ASN A 183 9.33 22.40 23.51
CA ASN A 183 9.24 22.17 22.07
C ASN A 183 7.82 21.75 21.72
N HIS A 184 7.31 22.26 20.60
CA HIS A 184 6.15 21.72 19.94
C HIS A 184 6.52 20.45 19.19
N TYR A 185 5.60 19.49 19.19
CA TYR A 185 5.71 18.27 18.41
C TYR A 185 4.59 18.25 17.37
N VAL A 186 5.01 18.14 16.11
CA VAL A 186 4.11 18.29 14.96
C VAL A 186 4.19 17.01 14.15
N PRO A 187 3.09 16.28 13.94
CA PRO A 187 3.08 15.15 13.02
C PRO A 187 3.50 15.61 11.62
N THR A 188 4.33 14.82 10.95
CA THR A 188 4.67 15.07 9.55
C THR A 188 3.56 14.56 8.64
N SER A 189 3.64 14.90 7.35
CA SER A 189 2.78 14.28 6.33
C SER A 189 2.92 12.75 6.34
N SER A 190 4.14 12.24 6.49
CA SER A 190 4.41 10.81 6.61
C SER A 190 3.77 10.17 7.84
N GLY A 191 3.79 10.85 8.99
CA GLY A 191 3.09 10.41 10.21
C GLY A 191 1.58 10.31 10.01
N ARG A 192 0.96 11.34 9.41
CA ARG A 192 -0.47 11.37 9.09
C ARG A 192 -0.86 10.29 8.09
N ASP A 193 -0.07 10.11 7.04
CA ASP A 193 -0.32 9.10 6.00
C ASP A 193 -0.20 7.67 6.56
N LEU A 194 0.77 7.43 7.46
CA LEU A 194 0.91 6.16 8.15
C LEU A 194 -0.35 5.81 8.95
N VAL A 195 -0.87 6.76 9.74
CA VAL A 195 -2.11 6.56 10.51
C VAL A 195 -3.29 6.35 9.57
N ARG A 196 -3.48 7.21 8.56
CA ARG A 196 -4.61 7.13 7.62
C ARG A 196 -4.66 5.77 6.93
N ARG A 197 -3.53 5.31 6.39
CA ARG A 197 -3.43 4.01 5.72
C ARG A 197 -3.77 2.87 6.68
N THR A 198 -3.18 2.89 7.87
CA THR A 198 -3.37 1.84 8.87
C THR A 198 -4.82 1.73 9.32
N MET A 199 -5.48 2.86 9.58
CA MET A 199 -6.88 2.87 9.99
C MET A 199 -7.79 2.41 8.86
N LYS A 200 -7.56 2.85 7.62
CA LYS A 200 -8.30 2.37 6.45
C LYS A 200 -8.18 0.85 6.29
N ASP A 201 -6.96 0.32 6.42
CA ASP A 201 -6.71 -1.12 6.33
C ASP A 201 -7.38 -1.89 7.47
N ALA A 202 -7.32 -1.38 8.70
CA ALA A 202 -7.93 -2.01 9.87
C ALA A 202 -9.45 -2.05 9.74
N VAL A 203 -10.07 -0.93 9.37
CA VAL A 203 -11.52 -0.83 9.16
C VAL A 203 -11.97 -1.78 8.05
N SER A 204 -11.25 -1.80 6.91
CA SER A 204 -11.54 -2.70 5.80
C SER A 204 -11.51 -4.18 6.22
N ARG A 205 -10.50 -4.59 7.00
CA ARG A 205 -10.38 -5.97 7.49
C ARG A 205 -11.47 -6.38 8.49
N VAL A 206 -11.84 -5.46 9.38
CA VAL A 206 -12.78 -5.76 10.47
C VAL A 206 -14.24 -5.68 10.00
N LEU A 207 -14.58 -4.71 9.15
CA LEU A 207 -15.96 -4.46 8.72
C LEU A 207 -16.28 -5.04 7.33
N GLY A 208 -15.29 -5.58 6.61
CA GLY A 208 -15.53 -6.44 5.44
C GLY A 208 -15.94 -5.74 4.14
N GLY A 209 -15.72 -4.42 3.97
CA GLY A 209 -16.00 -3.74 2.70
C GLY A 209 -15.85 -2.23 2.73
N GLU A 210 -15.49 -1.67 1.57
CA GLU A 210 -15.29 -0.26 1.17
C GLU A 210 -15.66 0.84 2.19
N VAL A 211 -14.63 1.55 2.68
CA VAL A 211 -14.82 2.85 3.35
C VAL A 211 -14.97 3.95 2.29
N SER A 212 -16.07 3.92 1.54
CA SER A 212 -16.54 5.08 0.78
C SER A 212 -17.22 6.04 1.77
N GLY A 213 -16.47 7.02 2.29
CA GLY A 213 -17.07 8.02 3.19
C GLY A 213 -16.15 8.87 4.06
N LEU A 214 -14.81 8.72 3.98
CA LEU A 214 -13.86 9.64 4.63
C LEU A 214 -13.08 10.45 3.59
N ALA A 215 -13.76 10.91 2.55
CA ALA A 215 -13.30 12.11 1.86
C ALA A 215 -13.63 13.27 2.80
N ALA A 216 -12.58 13.88 3.35
CA ALA A 216 -12.69 15.14 4.04
C ALA A 216 -13.43 16.11 3.12
N THR A 217 -14.62 16.55 3.53
CA THR A 217 -15.21 17.75 2.98
C THR A 217 -14.33 18.89 3.48
N ASP A 218 -13.43 19.33 2.61
CA ASP A 218 -12.87 20.67 2.66
C ASP A 218 -14.04 21.66 2.68
N GLY A 219 -14.31 22.20 3.87
CA GLY A 219 -15.28 23.25 4.07
C GLY A 219 -14.84 24.51 3.32
N GLY A 220 -15.18 24.59 2.03
CA GLY A 220 -15.23 25.84 1.28
C GLY A 220 -16.31 26.72 1.91
N ARG A 221 -15.88 27.71 2.70
CA ARG A 221 -16.71 28.81 3.14
C ARG A 221 -16.58 29.89 2.06
N ASP A 222 -17.59 30.01 1.22
CA ASP A 222 -17.77 31.20 0.40
C ASP A 222 -18.25 32.35 1.32
N GLU A 223 -17.51 33.46 1.27
CA GLU A 223 -17.97 34.80 1.67
C GLU A 223 -18.67 35.50 0.50
#